data_AF-A0A496B096-F1
#
_entry.id   AF-A0A496B096-F1
#
_cell.length_a   1.000
_cell.length_b   1.000
_cell.length_c   1.000
_cell.angle_alpha   90.00
_cell.angle_beta   90.00
_cell.angle_gamma   90.00
#
_symmetry.space_group_name_H-M   'P 1'
#
loop_
_entity.id
_entity.type
_entity.pdbx_description
1 polymer ?
#
loop_
_entity_poly.entity_id
_entity_poly.type
_entity_poly.pdbx_seq_one_letter_code
_entity_poly.pdbx_strand_id
1 'polypeptide(L)'
;MRFLCAKRSLFPFLFLYTVFFAFFIVATAQNTTNNTTETNNKNKTDETLDYDVLLAGIKYHDELVKSGEANVVYSIEQTTLPVGHRDRSNTLSGAIIFDSDNIHWDTPSKTIILKPNSSWQVILYPKSKRRPLYFFAPQKSELPNYLVDPRRWFSISNHQDLPTYLRNENFQIQKTEILKDDQGKDVFCYVLDKQYIEISKDKQADTFTRIWISPERGFRYMKFEIQQPTQVDINDGKIKQGTFMNTRITLSYQQFGEIWFPKKGVTNTSLIDSDGKKQTIIRQTMETKNCKLNHSIPEEIFTMDIPDDVEIQVNNRKLSKAAFLRQYGQK
;
A
#
# COMPACT_ATOMS: atom_id res chain seq x y z
N MET A 1 -1.64 -67.15 24.19
CA MET A 1 -2.74 -67.17 23.19
C MET A 1 -2.28 -66.32 22.02
N ARG A 2 -1.81 -66.83 20.87
CA ARG A 2 -2.57 -67.43 19.73
C ARG A 2 -3.84 -66.59 19.46
N PHE A 3 -4.10 -65.97 18.30
CA PHE A 3 -3.83 -66.29 16.90
C PHE A 3 -4.21 -65.07 16.00
N LEU A 4 -3.64 -65.01 14.77
CA LEU A 4 -4.22 -64.69 13.43
C LEU A 4 -5.33 -63.60 13.29
N CYS A 5 -5.55 -62.87 12.19
CA CYS A 5 -4.93 -62.69 10.88
C CYS A 5 -5.90 -61.78 10.07
N ALA A 6 -5.34 -60.95 9.19
CA ALA A 6 -5.88 -60.49 7.89
C ALA A 6 -7.29 -59.89 7.77
N LYS A 7 -7.37 -58.70 7.13
CA LYS A 7 -7.60 -58.61 5.66
C LYS A 7 -7.43 -57.18 5.12
N ARG A 8 -6.89 -57.13 3.91
CA ARG A 8 -6.76 -55.99 2.98
C ARG A 8 -8.07 -55.75 2.20
N SER A 9 -8.34 -54.51 1.80
CA SER A 9 -8.83 -54.12 0.45
C SER A 9 -8.62 -52.60 0.26
N LEU A 10 -7.75 -52.10 -0.62
CA LEU A 10 -7.87 -51.89 -2.09
C LEU A 10 -8.97 -50.88 -2.52
N PHE A 11 -8.53 -49.62 -2.77
CA PHE A 11 -8.76 -48.77 -3.96
C PHE A 11 -10.22 -48.40 -4.40
N PRO A 12 -10.42 -47.46 -5.35
CA PRO A 12 -10.53 -46.00 -5.19
C PRO A 12 -11.90 -45.45 -5.65
N PHE A 13 -12.20 -44.17 -5.44
CA PHE A 13 -13.26 -43.47 -6.19
C PHE A 13 -12.74 -42.15 -6.76
N LEU A 14 -12.33 -42.24 -8.02
CA LEU A 14 -12.28 -41.16 -9.00
C LEU A 14 -13.63 -41.24 -9.72
N PHE A 15 -14.44 -40.18 -9.76
CA PHE A 15 -15.23 -39.73 -10.93
C PHE A 15 -16.35 -38.72 -10.57
N LEU A 16 -16.58 -37.82 -11.53
CA LEU A 16 -17.77 -36.97 -11.76
C LEU A 16 -17.97 -35.75 -10.85
N TYR A 17 -17.62 -34.56 -11.37
CA TYR A 17 -18.62 -33.53 -11.74
C TYR A 17 -17.95 -32.42 -12.58
N THR A 18 -17.74 -32.73 -13.86
CA THR A 18 -17.60 -31.76 -14.96
C THR A 18 -18.93 -31.69 -15.69
N VAL A 19 -19.84 -30.80 -15.30
CA VAL A 19 -20.97 -30.32 -16.14
C VAL A 19 -21.39 -28.96 -15.62
N PHE A 20 -20.97 -27.86 -16.27
CA PHE A 20 -21.81 -26.69 -16.53
C PHE A 20 -21.15 -25.84 -17.64
N PHE A 21 -21.61 -26.09 -18.88
CA PHE A 21 -21.79 -25.18 -20.03
C PHE A 21 -20.72 -24.11 -20.30
N ALA A 22 -19.98 -24.08 -21.42
CA ALA A 22 -20.24 -24.49 -22.81
C ALA A 22 -21.50 -23.87 -23.46
N PHE A 23 -21.46 -22.56 -23.69
CA PHE A 23 -22.07 -21.82 -24.81
C PHE A 23 -20.96 -20.83 -25.24
N PHE A 24 -20.32 -20.91 -26.40
CA PHE A 24 -20.84 -20.77 -27.76
C PHE A 24 -19.96 -21.51 -28.77
N ILE A 25 -20.61 -22.14 -29.74
CA ILE A 25 -20.04 -22.87 -30.89
C ILE A 25 -20.21 -22.02 -32.15
N VAL A 26 -19.09 -21.86 -32.88
CA VAL A 26 -18.92 -21.90 -34.35
C VAL A 26 -19.59 -20.84 -35.23
N ALA A 27 -18.72 -20.10 -35.93
CA ALA A 27 -18.84 -19.94 -37.37
C ALA A 27 -17.46 -20.14 -38.02
N THR A 28 -17.25 -21.29 -38.65
CA THR A 28 -16.19 -21.53 -39.63
C THR A 28 -16.79 -21.43 -41.02
N ALA A 29 -16.19 -20.65 -41.91
CA ALA A 29 -16.26 -20.89 -43.35
C ALA A 29 -14.87 -20.66 -43.95
N GLN A 30 -14.32 -21.73 -44.51
CA GLN A 30 -13.08 -21.80 -45.26
C GLN A 30 -13.31 -21.24 -46.68
N ASN A 31 -12.32 -20.54 -47.26
CA ASN A 31 -11.52 -21.10 -48.37
C ASN A 31 -10.52 -20.11 -49.01
N THR A 32 -9.25 -20.54 -48.95
CA THR A 32 -8.23 -20.64 -50.04
C THR A 32 -7.72 -19.40 -50.81
N THR A 33 -6.43 -19.10 -50.53
CA THR A 33 -5.29 -18.82 -51.46
C THR A 33 -5.35 -17.70 -52.51
N ASN A 34 -4.48 -16.68 -52.37
CA ASN A 34 -3.19 -16.57 -53.09
C ASN A 34 -2.52 -15.18 -52.92
N ASN A 35 -1.19 -15.21 -52.76
CA ASN A 35 -0.16 -14.23 -53.16
C ASN A 35 -0.17 -12.76 -52.68
N THR A 36 0.90 -12.44 -51.94
CA THR A 36 1.81 -11.29 -52.09
C THR A 36 1.22 -9.94 -52.52
N THR A 37 1.11 -8.98 -51.60
CA THR A 37 1.83 -7.69 -51.66
C THR A 37 1.67 -6.92 -50.34
N GLU A 38 2.72 -6.19 -49.97
CA GLU A 38 2.74 -5.16 -48.93
C GLU A 38 1.57 -4.19 -49.08
N THR A 39 0.81 -3.97 -48.01
CA THR A 39 0.45 -2.64 -47.51
C THR A 39 -0.40 -2.74 -46.25
N ASN A 40 0.02 -1.99 -45.23
CA ASN A 40 -0.78 -1.39 -44.16
C ASN A 40 -2.25 -1.82 -44.07
N ASN A 41 -2.59 -2.57 -43.03
CA ASN A 41 -3.84 -2.32 -42.32
C ASN A 41 -3.75 -2.72 -40.85
N LYS A 42 -3.94 -1.70 -40.02
CA LYS A 42 -4.37 -1.78 -38.62
C LYS A 42 -5.66 -2.60 -38.54
N ASN A 43 -5.55 -3.89 -38.25
CA ASN A 43 -6.56 -4.62 -37.50
C ASN A 43 -6.06 -4.56 -36.05
N LYS A 44 -6.44 -3.63 -35.16
CA LYS A 44 -7.77 -3.19 -34.71
C LYS A 44 -8.76 -4.33 -34.46
N THR A 45 -8.26 -5.35 -33.79
CA THR A 45 -8.99 -6.19 -32.83
C THR A 45 -8.02 -6.56 -31.72
N ASP A 46 -7.53 -5.55 -31.00
CA ASP A 46 -7.03 -5.78 -29.64
C ASP A 46 -8.15 -5.32 -28.73
N GLU A 47 -8.60 -6.22 -27.87
CA GLU A 47 -9.53 -5.98 -26.77
C GLU A 47 -9.27 -4.58 -26.21
N THR A 48 -10.27 -3.70 -26.28
CA THR A 48 -10.26 -2.49 -25.47
C THR A 48 -10.14 -2.94 -24.04
N LEU A 49 -8.90 -2.96 -23.55
CA LEU A 49 -8.51 -3.12 -22.17
C LEU A 49 -9.32 -2.12 -21.38
N ASP A 50 -10.41 -2.61 -20.79
CA ASP A 50 -11.45 -1.75 -20.29
C ASP A 50 -10.95 -1.09 -19.01
N TYR A 51 -10.55 0.17 -19.16
CA TYR A 51 -10.10 1.01 -18.07
C TYR A 51 -11.16 1.10 -16.97
N ASP A 52 -12.45 1.10 -17.31
CA ASP A 52 -13.52 1.11 -16.31
C ASP A 52 -13.61 -0.22 -15.56
N VAL A 53 -13.36 -1.35 -16.22
CA VAL A 53 -13.24 -2.65 -15.54
C VAL A 53 -12.06 -2.66 -14.58
N LEU A 54 -10.92 -2.09 -14.97
CA LEU A 54 -9.76 -1.95 -14.09
C LEU A 54 -10.11 -1.13 -12.83
N LEU A 55 -10.75 0.04 -13.02
CA LEU A 55 -11.13 0.90 -11.90
C LEU A 55 -12.18 0.25 -10.99
N ALA A 56 -13.16 -0.45 -11.56
CA ALA A 56 -14.14 -1.22 -10.81
C ALA A 56 -13.50 -2.36 -10.02
N GLY A 57 -12.54 -3.07 -10.62
CA GLY A 57 -11.77 -4.12 -9.96
C GLY A 57 -10.99 -3.61 -8.76
N ILE A 58 -10.28 -2.48 -8.89
CA ILE A 58 -9.57 -1.85 -7.76
C ILE A 58 -10.53 -1.57 -6.60
N LYS A 59 -11.65 -0.90 -6.89
CA LYS A 59 -12.64 -0.52 -5.87
C LYS A 59 -13.23 -1.75 -5.18
N TYR A 60 -13.61 -2.77 -5.94
CA TYR A 60 -14.14 -4.02 -5.39
C TYR A 60 -13.14 -4.65 -4.40
N HIS A 61 -11.87 -4.77 -4.78
CA HIS A 61 -10.87 -5.39 -3.92
C HIS A 61 -10.49 -4.54 -2.69
N ASP A 62 -10.60 -3.21 -2.77
CA ASP A 62 -10.46 -2.32 -1.60
C ASP A 62 -11.53 -2.59 -0.55
N GLU A 63 -12.79 -2.75 -0.98
CA GLU A 63 -13.93 -2.98 -0.09
C GLU A 63 -13.93 -4.37 0.57
N LEU A 64 -13.12 -5.31 0.08
CA LEU A 64 -12.98 -6.62 0.70
C LEU A 64 -12.22 -6.57 2.05
N VAL A 65 -11.39 -5.56 2.30
CA VAL A 65 -10.61 -5.45 3.54
C VAL A 65 -11.40 -4.65 4.57
N LYS A 66 -12.08 -5.34 5.48
CA LYS A 66 -12.96 -4.72 6.49
C LYS A 66 -12.31 -4.58 7.85
N SER A 67 -11.48 -5.56 8.23
CA SER A 67 -10.78 -5.56 9.51
C SER A 67 -9.52 -6.39 9.45
N GLY A 68 -8.62 -6.22 10.42
CA GLY A 68 -7.49 -7.11 10.57
C GLY A 68 -6.51 -6.70 11.67
N GLU A 69 -5.59 -7.62 11.93
CA GLU A 69 -4.46 -7.42 12.83
C GLU A 69 -3.17 -7.89 12.14
N ALA A 70 -2.06 -7.19 12.38
CA ALA A 70 -0.76 -7.57 11.87
C ALA A 70 0.39 -7.00 12.70
N ASN A 71 1.54 -7.65 12.63
CA ASN A 71 2.80 -7.06 13.09
C ASN A 71 3.44 -6.28 11.94
N VAL A 72 3.79 -5.02 12.18
CA VAL A 72 4.42 -4.16 11.17
C VAL A 72 5.83 -3.79 11.63
N VAL A 73 6.78 -3.91 10.69
CA VAL A 73 8.15 -3.42 10.84
C VAL A 73 8.39 -2.35 9.80
N TYR A 74 8.66 -1.13 10.26
CA TYR A 74 8.98 0.01 9.41
C TYR A 74 10.45 0.41 9.61
N SER A 75 11.23 0.50 8.54
CA SER A 75 12.60 1.01 8.57
C SER A 75 12.79 2.17 7.61
N ILE A 76 13.61 3.13 8.01
CA ILE A 76 14.09 4.21 7.14
C ILE A 76 15.61 4.21 7.15
N GLU A 77 16.19 4.23 5.97
CA GLU A 77 17.62 4.28 5.71
C GLU A 77 17.91 5.48 4.82
N GLN A 78 18.88 6.31 5.23
CA GLN A 78 19.36 7.42 4.41
C GLN A 78 20.82 7.20 4.06
N THR A 79 21.14 7.29 2.77
CA THR A 79 22.50 7.23 2.24
C THR A 79 22.78 8.48 1.42
N THR A 80 23.91 9.12 1.65
CA THR A 80 24.38 10.25 0.83
C THR A 80 25.61 9.79 0.05
N LEU A 81 25.72 10.11 -1.24
CA LEU A 81 26.90 9.80 -2.07
C LEU A 81 27.65 11.10 -2.44
N PRO A 82 28.98 11.09 -2.67
CA PRO A 82 29.90 9.93 -2.69
C PRO A 82 30.38 9.49 -1.29
N VAL A 83 30.10 10.27 -0.26
CA VAL A 83 30.50 9.97 1.12
C VAL A 83 29.55 8.91 1.68
N GLY A 84 29.86 7.63 1.47
CA GLY A 84 29.04 6.46 1.84
C GLY A 84 28.78 6.26 3.35
N HIS A 85 28.69 7.32 4.14
CA HIS A 85 28.15 7.26 5.49
C HIS A 85 26.65 6.93 5.38
N ARG A 86 26.28 5.73 5.82
CA ARG A 86 24.91 5.45 6.26
C ARG A 86 24.68 6.30 7.50
N ASP A 87 24.20 7.52 7.30
CA ASP A 87 24.17 8.49 8.39
C ASP A 87 23.13 8.14 9.44
N ARG A 88 22.00 7.53 9.08
CA ARG A 88 20.90 7.19 10.01
C ARG A 88 20.08 6.01 9.50
N SER A 89 19.86 5.02 10.36
CA SER A 89 18.85 3.98 10.19
C SER A 89 17.95 3.92 11.42
N ASN A 90 16.65 4.12 11.23
CA ASN A 90 15.67 3.98 12.30
C ASN A 90 14.71 2.85 11.96
N THR A 91 14.49 1.96 12.92
CA THR A 91 13.49 0.88 12.80
C THR A 91 12.44 1.06 13.88
N LEU A 92 11.17 1.03 13.48
CA LEU A 92 10.00 0.98 14.32
C LEU A 92 9.32 -0.37 14.12
N SER A 93 8.81 -0.95 15.19
CA SER A 93 8.05 -2.19 15.13
C SER A 93 6.90 -2.14 16.12
N GLY A 94 5.79 -2.78 15.75
CA GLY A 94 4.57 -2.76 16.55
C GLY A 94 3.47 -3.64 15.96
N ALA A 95 2.35 -3.71 16.69
CA ALA A 95 1.14 -4.39 16.28
C ALA A 95 0.10 -3.37 15.83
N ILE A 96 -0.45 -3.56 14.63
CA ILE A 96 -1.59 -2.80 14.12
C ILE A 96 -2.84 -3.65 14.20
N ILE A 97 -3.93 -3.07 14.66
CA ILE A 97 -5.27 -3.63 14.63
C ILE A 97 -6.16 -2.57 13.99
N PHE A 98 -7.03 -2.94 13.06
CA PHE A 98 -7.87 -1.99 12.35
C PHE A 98 -9.23 -2.57 12.01
N ASP A 99 -10.23 -1.71 11.93
CA ASP A 99 -11.48 -1.97 11.22
C ASP A 99 -11.66 -0.94 10.09
N SER A 100 -12.87 -0.76 9.56
CA SER A 100 -13.17 0.17 8.46
C SER A 100 -12.74 1.60 8.77
N ASP A 101 -12.84 2.02 10.03
CA ASP A 101 -12.82 3.42 10.44
C ASP A 101 -11.76 3.72 11.52
N ASN A 102 -11.33 2.68 12.24
CA ASN A 102 -10.49 2.77 13.41
C ASN A 102 -9.16 2.05 13.22
N ILE A 103 -8.12 2.59 13.85
CA ILE A 103 -6.79 1.99 13.90
C ILE A 103 -6.30 2.01 15.34
N HIS A 104 -5.77 0.90 15.81
CA HIS A 104 -4.97 0.77 17.02
C HIS A 104 -3.56 0.39 16.61
N TRP A 105 -2.57 1.15 17.07
CA TRP A 105 -1.15 0.87 16.85
C TRP A 105 -0.38 0.84 18.16
N ASP A 106 0.19 -0.31 18.47
CA ASP A 106 0.97 -0.56 19.68
C ASP A 106 2.44 -0.77 19.37
N THR A 107 3.29 -0.06 20.11
CA THR A 107 4.74 -0.22 20.11
C THR A 107 5.25 -0.29 21.55
N PRO A 108 6.49 -0.75 21.80
CA PRO A 108 7.02 -0.82 23.16
C PRO A 108 7.03 0.52 23.93
N SER A 109 7.03 1.66 23.24
CA SER A 109 7.10 2.99 23.84
C SER A 109 5.85 3.84 23.63
N LYS A 110 4.83 3.34 22.92
CA LYS A 110 3.70 4.15 22.49
C LYS A 110 2.51 3.31 22.04
N THR A 111 1.32 3.71 22.46
CA THR A 111 0.03 3.26 21.91
C THR A 111 -0.66 4.43 21.21
N ILE A 112 -1.30 4.17 20.07
CA ILE A 112 -2.07 5.14 19.30
C ILE A 112 -3.41 4.52 18.95
N ILE A 113 -4.50 5.23 19.22
CA ILE A 113 -5.84 4.86 18.74
C ILE A 113 -6.35 6.00 17.88
N LEU A 114 -6.75 5.69 16.65
CA LEU A 114 -7.23 6.64 15.67
C LEU A 114 -8.68 6.27 15.35
N LYS A 115 -9.56 7.26 15.43
CA LYS A 115 -10.97 7.19 15.04
C LYS A 115 -11.24 8.24 13.96
N PRO A 116 -12.39 8.18 13.26
CA PRO A 116 -12.71 9.17 12.22
C PRO A 116 -12.64 10.64 12.69
N ASN A 117 -13.00 10.89 13.96
CA ASN A 117 -13.15 12.24 14.51
C ASN A 117 -12.15 12.57 15.65
N SER A 118 -11.29 11.63 16.04
CA SER A 118 -10.42 11.83 17.19
C SER A 118 -9.20 10.90 17.17
N SER A 119 -8.20 11.24 17.97
CA SER A 119 -7.06 10.34 18.19
C SER A 119 -6.60 10.38 19.63
N TRP A 120 -6.26 9.20 20.15
CA TRP A 120 -5.52 9.01 21.37
C TRP A 120 -4.07 8.65 21.07
N GLN A 121 -3.18 9.15 21.92
CA GLN A 121 -1.80 8.73 21.98
C GLN A 121 -1.38 8.59 23.44
N VAL A 122 -0.78 7.45 23.77
CA VAL A 122 -0.16 7.23 25.08
C VAL A 122 1.32 7.00 24.87
N ILE A 123 2.15 7.81 25.52
CA ILE A 123 3.61 7.61 25.54
C ILE A 123 3.95 6.78 26.77
N LEU A 124 4.57 5.63 26.53
CA LEU A 124 5.01 4.69 27.54
C LEU A 124 6.52 4.86 27.77
N TYR A 125 6.95 4.76 29.03
CA TYR A 125 8.36 4.80 29.40
C TYR A 125 8.79 3.47 30.02
N PRO A 126 8.89 2.38 29.24
CA PRO A 126 9.13 1.03 29.77
C PRO A 126 10.43 0.90 30.57
N LYS A 127 11.41 1.77 30.31
CA LYS A 127 12.72 1.80 31.00
C LYS A 127 12.83 2.89 32.08
N SER A 128 11.71 3.54 32.43
CA SER A 128 11.69 4.63 33.41
C SER A 128 10.56 4.43 34.41
N LYS A 129 10.70 4.99 35.62
CA LYS A 129 9.61 5.08 36.60
C LYS A 129 8.63 6.22 36.29
N ARG A 130 8.76 6.88 35.14
CA ARG A 130 7.86 7.95 34.70
C ARG A 130 6.48 7.36 34.39
N ARG A 131 5.44 8.04 34.86
CA ARG A 131 4.05 7.71 34.51
C ARG A 131 3.83 7.91 33.00
N PRO A 132 2.92 7.12 32.38
CA PRO A 132 2.53 7.34 30.99
C PRO A 132 1.98 8.75 30.78
N LEU A 133 2.20 9.30 29.59
CA LEU A 133 1.58 10.57 29.17
C LEU A 133 0.45 10.29 28.20
N TYR A 134 -0.72 10.85 28.49
CA TYR A 134 -1.94 10.69 27.70
C TYR A 134 -2.19 11.96 26.88
N PHE A 135 -2.40 11.77 25.58
CA PHE A 135 -2.70 12.83 24.63
C PHE A 135 -4.00 12.49 23.92
N PHE A 136 -4.88 13.48 23.80
CA PHE A 136 -6.10 13.37 23.01
C PHE A 136 -6.20 14.55 22.05
N ALA A 137 -6.49 14.25 20.79
CA ALA A 137 -6.82 15.26 19.78
C ALA A 137 -8.30 15.09 19.37
N PRO A 138 -9.14 16.13 19.52
CA PRO A 138 -10.56 16.09 19.14
C PRO A 138 -10.78 16.30 17.63
N GLN A 139 -9.72 16.28 16.84
CA GLN A 139 -9.74 16.34 15.38
C GLN A 139 -8.81 15.25 14.87
N LYS A 140 -9.08 14.76 13.65
CA LYS A 140 -8.27 13.73 13.01
C LYS A 140 -6.82 14.25 12.88
N SER A 141 -5.91 13.68 13.67
CA SER A 141 -4.48 13.92 13.52
C SER A 141 -4.02 13.38 12.17
N GLU A 142 -3.33 14.21 11.37
CA GLU A 142 -2.74 13.79 10.08
C GLU A 142 -1.54 12.82 10.24
N LEU A 143 -1.03 12.58 11.47
CA LEU A 143 0.13 11.73 11.74
C LEU A 143 -0.17 10.67 12.83
N PRO A 144 0.29 9.39 12.72
CA PRO A 144 1.11 8.75 11.69
C PRO A 144 0.34 7.65 10.92
N ASN A 145 -0.94 7.90 10.58
CA ASN A 145 -1.73 6.99 9.72
C ASN A 145 -0.93 6.52 8.50
N TYR A 146 -0.12 7.41 7.94
CA TYR A 146 0.63 7.14 6.72
C TYR A 146 1.87 6.25 6.91
N LEU A 147 2.48 6.12 8.10
CA LEU A 147 3.76 5.41 8.18
C LEU A 147 3.64 3.91 8.42
N VAL A 148 2.61 3.49 9.16
CA VAL A 148 2.53 2.13 9.71
C VAL A 148 1.29 1.35 9.28
N ASP A 149 0.30 2.00 8.66
CA ASP A 149 -0.87 1.30 8.10
C ASP A 149 -0.53 0.72 6.71
N PRO A 150 -0.53 -0.62 6.53
CA PRO A 150 -0.31 -1.24 5.22
C PRO A 150 -1.34 -0.84 4.17
N ARG A 151 -2.57 -0.49 4.59
CA ARG A 151 -3.65 -0.07 3.69
C ARG A 151 -3.39 1.29 3.04
N ARG A 152 -2.39 2.06 3.51
CA ARG A 152 -1.98 3.33 2.88
C ARG A 152 -1.71 3.18 1.39
N TRP A 153 -1.32 1.98 0.96
CA TRP A 153 -1.01 1.67 -0.42
C TRP A 153 -2.24 1.33 -1.27
N PHE A 154 -3.45 1.39 -0.73
CA PHE A 154 -4.67 1.42 -1.54
C PHE A 154 -4.96 2.83 -2.09
N SER A 155 -4.38 3.85 -1.46
CA SER A 155 -4.41 5.25 -1.91
C SER A 155 -3.08 5.68 -2.54
N ILE A 156 -3.13 6.75 -3.34
CA ILE A 156 -1.95 7.51 -3.76
C ILE A 156 -1.84 8.78 -2.91
N SER A 157 -0.68 9.45 -2.94
CA SER A 157 -0.40 10.70 -2.21
C SER A 157 -1.61 11.63 -2.14
N ASN A 158 -1.86 12.24 -0.97
CA ASN A 158 -3.02 13.08 -0.62
C ASN A 158 -4.30 12.33 -0.20
N HIS A 159 -4.18 11.08 0.26
CA HIS A 159 -5.32 10.28 0.77
C HIS A 159 -6.45 10.04 -0.24
N GLN A 160 -6.18 10.25 -1.53
CA GLN A 160 -7.12 9.98 -2.59
C GLN A 160 -7.06 8.49 -2.94
N ASP A 161 -8.22 7.84 -3.04
CA ASP A 161 -8.29 6.46 -3.52
C ASP A 161 -7.73 6.37 -4.95
N LEU A 162 -7.08 5.24 -5.23
CA LEU A 162 -6.43 5.02 -6.53
C LEU A 162 -7.39 5.22 -7.72
N PRO A 163 -8.63 4.70 -7.71
CA PRO A 163 -9.56 4.92 -8.82
C PRO A 163 -9.85 6.40 -9.11
N THR A 164 -10.14 7.19 -8.08
CA THR A 164 -10.40 8.62 -8.25
C THR A 164 -9.15 9.36 -8.74
N TYR A 165 -7.97 9.02 -8.22
CA TYR A 165 -6.71 9.61 -8.68
C TYR A 165 -6.46 9.34 -10.17
N LEU A 166 -6.60 8.07 -10.59
CA LEU A 166 -6.41 7.65 -11.98
C LEU A 166 -7.37 8.40 -12.93
N ARG A 167 -8.64 8.58 -12.54
CA ARG A 167 -9.63 9.36 -13.32
C ARG A 167 -9.28 10.83 -13.39
N ASN A 168 -9.05 11.48 -12.26
CA ASN A 168 -8.82 12.94 -12.20
C ASN A 168 -7.57 13.35 -12.98
N GLU A 169 -6.54 12.51 -12.94
CA GLU A 169 -5.27 12.76 -13.62
C GLU A 169 -5.25 12.22 -15.07
N ASN A 170 -6.38 11.73 -15.58
CA ASN A 170 -6.57 11.21 -16.95
C ASN A 170 -5.55 10.15 -17.36
N PHE A 171 -5.25 9.19 -16.47
CA PHE A 171 -4.40 8.06 -16.83
C PHE A 171 -5.05 7.19 -17.90
N GLN A 172 -4.22 6.57 -18.73
CA GLN A 172 -4.64 5.58 -19.72
C GLN A 172 -3.70 4.37 -19.67
N ILE A 173 -4.24 3.19 -19.97
CA ILE A 173 -3.44 1.98 -20.15
C ILE A 173 -2.63 2.15 -21.44
N GLN A 174 -1.31 2.20 -21.31
CA GLN A 174 -0.40 2.39 -22.44
C GLN A 174 0.05 1.07 -23.05
N LYS A 175 0.33 0.10 -22.19
CA LYS A 175 0.87 -1.22 -22.56
C LYS A 175 0.73 -2.20 -21.42
N THR A 176 1.10 -3.44 -21.70
CA THR A 176 1.26 -4.51 -20.73
C THR A 176 2.74 -4.80 -20.51
N GLU A 177 3.14 -5.10 -19.29
CA GLU A 177 4.49 -5.55 -18.93
C GLU A 177 4.43 -6.72 -17.95
N ILE A 178 5.50 -7.52 -17.94
CA ILE A 178 5.69 -8.59 -16.97
C ILE A 178 6.74 -8.12 -15.97
N LEU A 179 6.36 -8.09 -14.69
CA LEU A 179 7.26 -7.79 -13.58
C LEU A 179 7.62 -9.07 -12.83
N LYS A 180 8.78 -9.08 -12.17
CA LYS A 180 9.15 -10.12 -11.21
C LYS A 180 8.65 -9.74 -9.83
N ASP A 181 7.97 -10.65 -9.13
CA ASP A 181 7.60 -10.45 -7.73
C ASP A 181 8.79 -10.71 -6.77
N ASP A 182 8.55 -10.64 -5.45
CA ASP A 182 9.56 -10.86 -4.41
C ASP A 182 10.08 -12.31 -4.35
N GLN A 183 9.44 -13.23 -5.07
CA GLN A 183 9.83 -14.63 -5.23
C GLN A 183 10.46 -14.91 -6.61
N GLY A 184 10.58 -13.89 -7.47
CA GLY A 184 11.10 -14.03 -8.83
C GLY A 184 10.11 -14.64 -9.82
N LYS A 185 8.82 -14.72 -9.46
CA LYS A 185 7.74 -15.18 -10.36
C LYS A 185 7.31 -14.03 -11.27
N ASP A 186 7.01 -14.37 -12.52
CA ASP A 186 6.42 -13.44 -13.48
C ASP A 186 4.99 -13.06 -13.09
N VAL A 187 4.71 -11.76 -13.12
CA VAL A 187 3.43 -11.14 -12.78
C VAL A 187 3.03 -10.19 -13.91
N PHE A 188 1.89 -10.48 -14.53
CA PHE A 188 1.32 -9.63 -15.57
C PHE A 188 0.81 -8.31 -14.98
N CYS A 189 1.13 -7.19 -15.63
CA CYS A 189 0.74 -5.84 -15.22
C CYS A 189 0.28 -4.98 -16.40
N TYR A 190 -0.77 -4.19 -16.17
CA TYR A 190 -1.08 -3.00 -16.97
C TYR A 190 -0.18 -1.84 -16.57
N VAL A 191 0.36 -1.13 -17.56
CA VAL A 191 1.18 0.06 -17.35
C VAL A 191 0.36 1.29 -17.69
N LEU A 192 0.08 2.10 -16.68
CA LEU A 192 -0.57 3.39 -16.81
C LEU A 192 0.51 4.46 -16.69
N ASP A 193 0.60 5.35 -17.66
CA ASP A 193 1.63 6.40 -17.71
C ASP A 193 0.99 7.76 -17.96
N LYS A 194 1.53 8.78 -17.31
CA LYS A 194 1.25 10.19 -17.53
C LYS A 194 2.59 10.89 -17.75
N GLN A 195 2.84 11.32 -18.97
CA GLN A 195 3.98 12.19 -19.31
C GLN A 195 3.52 13.65 -19.25
N TYR A 196 4.26 14.49 -18.52
CA TYR A 196 3.97 15.91 -18.45
C TYR A 196 4.67 16.60 -19.62
N ILE A 197 3.89 16.97 -20.64
CA ILE A 197 4.35 17.70 -21.83
C ILE A 197 4.52 19.18 -21.46
N GLU A 198 5.47 19.51 -20.60
CA GLU A 198 6.08 20.84 -20.60
C GLU A 198 7.50 20.71 -21.13
N ILE A 199 7.56 20.62 -22.46
CA ILE A 199 8.78 20.62 -23.24
C ILE A 199 9.39 22.02 -23.12
N SER A 200 10.22 22.25 -22.11
CA SER A 200 11.29 23.23 -22.29
C SER A 200 12.30 22.58 -23.23
N LYS A 201 12.50 23.18 -24.41
CA LYS A 201 13.34 22.64 -25.49
C LYS A 201 14.79 22.31 -25.07
N ASP A 202 15.21 22.75 -23.88
CA ASP A 202 16.59 22.68 -23.40
C ASP A 202 16.78 21.89 -22.09
N LYS A 203 15.75 21.23 -21.52
CA LYS A 203 15.92 20.40 -20.32
C LYS A 203 15.29 19.02 -20.46
N GLN A 204 16.17 18.05 -20.67
CA GLN A 204 15.95 16.65 -20.99
C GLN A 204 15.58 15.79 -19.75
N ALA A 205 14.66 16.25 -18.92
CA ALA A 205 14.18 15.47 -17.80
C ALA A 205 12.66 15.40 -17.85
N ASP A 206 12.17 14.38 -18.56
CA ASP A 206 10.75 14.09 -18.69
C ASP A 206 10.17 13.91 -17.29
N THR A 207 9.27 14.81 -16.90
CA THR A 207 8.46 14.64 -15.70
C THR A 207 7.41 13.59 -16.05
N PHE A 208 7.28 12.56 -15.21
CA PHE A 208 6.34 11.48 -15.47
C PHE A 208 5.79 10.88 -14.18
N THR A 209 4.65 10.19 -14.32
CA THR A 209 4.10 9.30 -13.30
C THR A 209 3.67 8.01 -13.97
N ARG A 210 4.15 6.87 -13.46
CA ARG A 210 3.88 5.55 -14.04
C ARG A 210 3.48 4.55 -12.96
N ILE A 211 2.49 3.72 -13.27
CA ILE A 211 1.86 2.79 -12.34
C ILE A 211 1.70 1.44 -13.02
N TRP A 212 2.10 0.36 -12.36
CA TRP A 212 1.95 -1.02 -12.83
C TRP A 212 0.91 -1.73 -11.98
N ILE A 213 -0.24 -2.06 -12.57
CA ILE A 213 -1.39 -2.67 -11.88
C ILE A 213 -1.56 -4.11 -12.34
N SER A 214 -1.63 -5.04 -11.40
CA SER A 214 -1.76 -6.47 -11.68
C SER A 214 -3.18 -6.98 -11.40
N PRO A 215 -3.94 -7.40 -12.43
CA PRO A 215 -5.27 -7.98 -12.24
C PRO A 215 -5.24 -9.27 -11.42
N GLU A 216 -4.24 -10.14 -11.65
CA GLU A 216 -4.08 -11.41 -10.93
C GLU A 216 -3.80 -11.22 -9.42
N ARG A 217 -3.38 -10.02 -9.01
CA ARG A 217 -3.16 -9.64 -7.62
C ARG A 217 -4.32 -8.80 -7.07
N GLY A 218 -5.53 -8.97 -7.59
CA GLY A 218 -6.71 -8.22 -7.15
C GLY A 218 -6.64 -6.75 -7.54
N PHE A 219 -6.17 -6.48 -8.76
CA PHE A 219 -6.01 -5.13 -9.32
C PHE A 219 -5.13 -4.21 -8.46
N ARG A 220 -4.12 -4.78 -7.81
CA ARG A 220 -3.20 -4.04 -6.95
C ARG A 220 -2.01 -3.50 -7.75
N TYR A 221 -1.52 -2.31 -7.42
CA TYR A 221 -0.28 -1.85 -8.04
C TYR A 221 0.94 -2.55 -7.43
N MET A 222 1.79 -3.07 -8.31
CA MET A 222 3.05 -3.74 -7.96
C MET A 222 4.21 -2.74 -7.91
N LYS A 223 4.12 -1.67 -8.73
CA LYS A 223 5.13 -0.63 -8.84
C LYS A 223 4.47 0.72 -9.12
N PHE A 224 5.00 1.76 -8.50
CA PHE A 224 4.66 3.16 -8.77
C PHE A 224 5.97 3.94 -8.92
N GLU A 225 6.06 4.82 -9.90
CA GLU A 225 7.25 5.63 -10.17
C GLU A 225 6.84 7.05 -10.55
N ILE A 226 7.42 8.03 -9.88
CA ILE A 226 7.23 9.45 -10.19
C ILE A 226 8.58 10.13 -10.30
N GLN A 227 8.74 10.93 -11.34
CA GLN A 227 9.88 11.81 -11.52
C GLN A 227 9.36 13.22 -11.73
N GLN A 228 9.73 14.14 -10.84
CA GLN A 228 9.31 15.52 -10.92
C GLN A 228 10.33 16.46 -10.26
N PRO A 229 10.41 17.72 -10.69
CA PRO A 229 11.17 18.74 -9.98
C PRO A 229 10.57 19.04 -8.61
N THR A 230 11.41 19.38 -7.63
CA THR A 230 10.99 19.92 -6.34
C THR A 230 10.29 21.26 -6.51
N GLN A 231 9.19 21.46 -5.80
CA GLN A 231 8.37 22.69 -5.87
C GLN A 231 8.91 23.81 -4.99
N VAL A 232 9.74 23.49 -4.00
CA VAL A 232 10.33 24.42 -3.02
C VAL A 232 11.76 24.02 -2.70
N ASP A 233 12.52 24.94 -2.12
CA ASP A 233 13.81 24.65 -1.49
C ASP A 233 13.60 23.69 -0.29
N ILE A 234 14.46 22.66 -0.15
CA ILE A 234 14.39 21.64 0.91
C ILE A 234 15.73 21.62 1.67
N ASN A 235 15.69 21.19 2.94
CA ASN A 235 16.87 21.07 3.82
C ASN A 235 17.64 22.39 3.96
N ASP A 236 16.94 23.45 4.38
CA ASP A 236 17.49 24.80 4.55
C ASP A 236 18.15 25.35 3.28
N GLY A 237 17.57 25.03 2.12
CA GLY A 237 18.02 25.52 0.82
C GLY A 237 19.22 24.78 0.22
N LYS A 238 19.60 23.62 0.78
CA LYS A 238 20.63 22.74 0.18
C LYS A 238 20.14 22.06 -1.10
N ILE A 239 18.87 21.66 -1.12
CA ILE A 239 18.21 21.16 -2.31
C ILE A 239 17.39 22.32 -2.88
N LYS A 240 17.71 22.75 -4.09
CA LYS A 240 17.03 23.89 -4.72
C LYS A 240 15.70 23.47 -5.33
N GLN A 241 14.76 24.41 -5.37
CA GLN A 241 13.58 24.30 -6.22
C GLN A 241 14.02 23.95 -7.66
N GLY A 242 13.32 23.01 -8.29
CA GLY A 242 13.66 22.52 -9.62
C GLY A 242 14.60 21.30 -9.63
N THR A 243 15.18 20.90 -8.49
CA THR A 243 15.94 19.65 -8.38
C THR A 243 15.03 18.46 -8.66
N PHE A 244 15.45 17.54 -9.53
CA PHE A 244 14.67 16.35 -9.81
C PHE A 244 14.68 15.37 -8.63
N MET A 245 13.47 14.95 -8.26
CA MET A 245 13.22 13.89 -7.31
C MET A 245 12.61 12.71 -8.06
N ASN A 246 13.22 11.53 -7.92
CA ASN A 246 12.62 10.27 -8.36
C ASN A 246 12.15 9.49 -7.13
N THR A 247 10.87 9.14 -7.08
CA THR A 247 10.31 8.25 -6.07
C THR A 247 9.78 6.98 -6.73
N ARG A 248 10.27 5.84 -6.27
CA ARG A 248 9.83 4.51 -6.71
C ARG A 248 9.30 3.72 -5.53
N ILE A 249 8.06 3.26 -5.65
CA ILE A 249 7.41 2.34 -4.70
C ILE A 249 7.33 0.97 -5.38
N THR A 250 7.67 -0.08 -4.64
CA THR A 250 7.50 -1.47 -5.08
C THR A 250 6.82 -2.25 -3.98
N LEU A 251 5.76 -2.97 -4.32
CA LEU A 251 4.92 -3.69 -3.38
C LEU A 251 4.90 -5.18 -3.71
N SER A 252 4.88 -6.01 -2.66
CA SER A 252 4.50 -7.41 -2.74
C SER A 252 3.30 -7.67 -1.85
N TYR A 253 2.51 -8.67 -2.24
CA TYR A 253 1.22 -8.98 -1.64
C TYR A 253 1.18 -10.43 -1.16
N GLN A 254 0.38 -10.65 -0.13
CA GLN A 254 0.00 -11.98 0.33
C GLN A 254 -1.51 -12.17 0.10
N GLN A 255 -1.89 -13.37 -0.31
CA GLN A 255 -3.28 -13.73 -0.57
C GLN A 255 -3.93 -14.33 0.69
N PHE A 256 -5.15 -13.90 1.00
CA PHE A 256 -6.02 -14.39 2.08
C PHE A 256 -7.41 -14.67 1.49
N GLY A 257 -7.62 -15.89 0.99
CA GLY A 257 -8.81 -16.19 0.17
C GLY A 257 -8.81 -15.34 -1.10
N GLU A 258 -9.82 -14.50 -1.28
CA GLU A 258 -9.94 -13.56 -2.42
C GLU A 258 -9.19 -12.24 -2.19
N ILE A 259 -8.68 -12.00 -0.97
CA ILE A 259 -8.09 -10.72 -0.57
C ILE A 259 -6.59 -10.72 -0.84
N TRP A 260 -6.12 -9.69 -1.54
CA TRP A 260 -4.69 -9.40 -1.67
C TRP A 260 -4.30 -8.25 -0.76
N PHE A 261 -3.49 -8.56 0.25
CA PHE A 261 -3.08 -7.60 1.28
C PHE A 261 -1.57 -7.32 1.20
N PRO A 262 -1.13 -6.06 1.38
CA PRO A 262 0.29 -5.71 1.31
C PRO A 262 1.12 -6.48 2.34
N LYS A 263 2.16 -7.16 1.85
CA LYS A 263 3.10 -7.93 2.67
C LYS A 263 4.38 -7.14 2.89
N LYS A 264 4.88 -6.50 1.83
CA LYS A 264 6.08 -5.66 1.89
C LYS A 264 5.95 -4.53 0.89
N GLY A 265 6.40 -3.35 1.30
CA GLY A 265 6.56 -2.24 0.39
C GLY A 265 7.84 -1.49 0.64
N VAL A 266 8.49 -1.11 -0.45
CA VAL A 266 9.75 -0.38 -0.45
C VAL A 266 9.55 0.91 -1.22
N THR A 267 9.71 2.04 -0.56
CA THR A 267 9.78 3.36 -1.19
C THR A 267 11.24 3.77 -1.26
N ASN A 268 11.75 4.05 -2.45
CA ASN A 268 13.06 4.65 -2.66
C ASN A 268 12.87 6.04 -3.25
N THR A 269 13.34 7.05 -2.55
CA THR A 269 13.38 8.43 -3.04
C THR A 269 14.83 8.82 -3.27
N SER A 270 15.14 9.32 -4.46
CA SER A 270 16.45 9.80 -4.85
C SER A 270 16.37 11.27 -5.22
N LEU A 271 17.30 12.05 -4.68
CA LEU A 271 17.48 13.48 -4.91
C LEU A 271 18.92 13.70 -5.36
N ILE A 272 19.09 14.48 -6.43
CA ILE A 272 20.41 14.90 -6.93
C ILE A 272 20.57 16.37 -6.61
N ASP A 273 21.62 16.74 -5.86
CA ASP A 273 21.89 18.15 -5.52
C ASP A 273 22.05 19.01 -6.78
N SER A 274 21.85 20.33 -6.65
CA SER A 274 21.87 21.27 -7.78
C SER A 274 23.19 21.31 -8.54
N ASP A 275 24.29 20.85 -7.96
CA ASP A 275 25.60 20.74 -8.59
C ASP A 275 25.86 19.37 -9.25
N GLY A 276 24.92 18.43 -9.15
CA GLY A 276 25.02 17.07 -9.67
C GLY A 276 25.99 16.14 -8.91
N LYS A 277 26.64 16.63 -7.85
CA LYS A 277 27.75 15.91 -7.20
C LYS A 277 27.32 15.04 -6.03
N LYS A 278 26.19 15.36 -5.40
CA LYS A 278 25.65 14.61 -4.27
C LYS A 278 24.32 14.00 -4.61
N GLN A 279 24.15 12.75 -4.19
CA GLN A 279 22.89 12.05 -4.30
C GLN A 279 22.46 11.63 -2.90
N THR A 280 21.26 12.04 -2.49
CA THR A 280 20.62 11.51 -1.28
C THR A 280 19.59 10.47 -1.69
N ILE A 281 19.75 9.26 -1.14
CA ILE A 281 18.82 8.15 -1.32
C ILE A 281 18.17 7.88 0.04
N ILE A 282 16.86 8.01 0.09
CA ILE A 282 16.03 7.64 1.24
C ILE A 282 15.29 6.37 0.87
N ARG A 283 15.55 5.29 1.58
CA ARG A 283 14.80 4.03 1.46
C ARG A 283 13.92 3.87 2.69
N GLN A 284 12.63 3.70 2.47
CA GLN A 284 11.66 3.33 3.49
C GLN A 284 11.15 1.92 3.18
N THR A 285 11.20 1.02 4.14
CA THR A 285 10.65 -0.34 4.00
C THR A 285 9.58 -0.55 5.05
N MET A 286 8.44 -1.10 4.66
CA MET A 286 7.43 -1.59 5.58
C MET A 286 7.15 -3.06 5.28
N GLU A 287 7.24 -3.91 6.29
CA GLU A 287 6.92 -5.34 6.23
C GLU A 287 5.76 -5.66 7.19
N THR A 288 4.81 -6.43 6.69
CA THR A 288 3.64 -6.90 7.43
C THR A 288 3.77 -8.40 7.66
N LYS A 289 3.60 -8.84 8.91
CA LYS A 289 3.80 -10.23 9.37
C LYS A 289 2.62 -10.67 10.22
N ASN A 290 2.38 -11.99 10.29
CA ASN A 290 1.36 -12.62 11.13
C ASN A 290 -0.04 -11.99 10.94
N CYS A 291 -0.39 -11.67 9.70
CA CYS A 291 -1.63 -10.97 9.41
C CYS A 291 -2.84 -11.89 9.51
N LYS A 292 -3.92 -11.38 10.10
CA LYS A 292 -5.27 -11.94 10.02
C LYS A 292 -6.21 -10.86 9.54
N LEU A 293 -7.12 -11.21 8.64
CA LEU A 293 -8.05 -10.27 8.01
C LEU A 293 -9.50 -10.71 8.25
N ASN A 294 -10.41 -9.75 8.25
CA ASN A 294 -11.86 -9.92 8.30
C ASN A 294 -12.34 -10.85 9.43
N HIS A 295 -11.71 -10.75 10.61
CA HIS A 295 -12.20 -11.38 11.83
C HIS A 295 -12.88 -10.34 12.73
N SER A 296 -13.66 -10.82 13.69
CA SER A 296 -14.26 -9.96 14.72
C SER A 296 -13.16 -9.32 15.57
N ILE A 297 -13.24 -8.00 15.72
CA ILE A 297 -12.38 -7.19 16.57
C ILE A 297 -13.28 -6.55 17.62
N PRO A 298 -13.04 -6.79 18.92
CA PRO A 298 -13.80 -6.16 19.99
C PRO A 298 -13.69 -4.63 19.94
N GLU A 299 -14.81 -3.92 20.13
CA GLU A 299 -14.84 -2.44 20.09
C GLU A 299 -13.95 -1.80 21.16
N GLU A 300 -13.76 -2.50 22.29
CA GLU A 300 -12.95 -2.06 23.42
C GLU A 300 -11.49 -1.84 23.01
N ILE A 301 -11.00 -2.54 21.99
CA ILE A 301 -9.65 -2.33 21.44
C ILE A 301 -9.49 -0.89 20.94
N PHE A 302 -10.55 -0.26 20.43
CA PHE A 302 -10.48 1.12 19.97
C PHE A 302 -10.89 2.13 21.05
N THR A 303 -10.84 1.75 22.32
CA THR A 303 -11.09 2.65 23.45
C THR A 303 -9.82 2.84 24.29
N MET A 304 -9.76 3.95 25.03
CA MET A 304 -8.63 4.25 25.91
C MET A 304 -9.10 4.20 27.34
N ASP A 305 -8.57 3.25 28.13
CA ASP A 305 -8.79 3.26 29.57
C ASP A 305 -7.95 4.38 30.21
N ILE A 306 -8.62 5.30 30.89
CA ILE A 306 -8.01 6.48 31.50
C ILE A 306 -7.97 6.25 33.01
N PRO A 307 -6.79 6.14 33.63
CA PRO A 307 -6.69 6.10 35.09
C PRO A 307 -7.22 7.37 35.76
N ASP A 308 -7.73 7.28 36.99
CA ASP A 308 -8.34 8.44 37.67
C ASP A 308 -7.31 9.51 38.07
N ASP A 309 -6.05 9.13 38.24
CA ASP A 309 -4.97 9.97 38.74
C ASP A 309 -4.06 10.56 37.63
N VAL A 310 -4.47 10.45 36.36
CA VAL A 310 -3.71 11.00 35.23
C VAL A 310 -4.31 12.30 34.69
N GLU A 311 -3.41 13.15 34.19
CA GLU A 311 -3.77 14.31 33.38
C GLU A 311 -3.73 13.94 31.90
N ILE A 312 -4.75 14.36 31.16
CA ILE A 312 -4.85 14.17 29.71
C ILE A 312 -4.47 15.50 29.05
N GLN A 313 -3.47 15.46 28.18
CA GLN A 313 -3.12 16.60 27.36
C GLN A 313 -4.04 16.68 26.15
N VAL A 314 -4.79 17.78 26.06
CA VAL A 314 -5.67 18.09 24.93
C VAL A 314 -5.26 19.43 24.35
N ASN A 315 -4.69 19.41 23.13
CA ASN A 315 -4.02 20.57 22.53
C ASN A 315 -2.95 21.14 23.50
N ASN A 316 -3.09 22.40 23.91
CA ASN A 316 -2.19 23.09 24.84
C ASN A 316 -2.72 23.13 26.28
N ARG A 317 -3.68 22.28 26.64
CA ARG A 317 -4.29 22.22 27.98
C ARG A 317 -4.18 20.82 28.58
N LYS A 318 -4.21 20.76 29.91
CA LYS A 318 -4.29 19.52 30.66
C LYS A 318 -5.64 19.43 31.35
N LEU A 319 -6.29 18.28 31.25
CA LEU A 319 -7.59 18.01 31.85
C LEU A 319 -7.47 16.79 32.76
N SER A 320 -8.15 16.82 33.91
CA SER A 320 -8.41 15.60 34.67
C SER A 320 -9.41 14.71 33.91
N LYS A 321 -9.47 13.42 34.24
CA LYS A 321 -10.45 12.48 33.68
C LYS A 321 -11.89 13.03 33.78
N ALA A 322 -12.31 13.51 34.96
CA ALA A 322 -13.66 14.04 35.14
C ALA A 322 -13.96 15.29 34.28
N ALA A 323 -12.98 16.18 34.09
CA ALA A 323 -13.14 17.34 33.19
C ALA A 323 -13.19 16.91 31.72
N PHE A 324 -12.34 15.96 31.34
CA PHE A 324 -12.29 15.39 30.00
C PHE A 324 -13.59 14.70 29.61
N LEU A 325 -14.09 13.78 30.45
CA LEU A 325 -15.32 13.04 30.21
C LEU A 325 -16.52 13.96 30.06
N ARG A 326 -16.60 15.02 30.88
CA ARG A 326 -17.66 16.04 30.78
C ARG A 326 -17.63 16.80 29.45
N GLN A 327 -16.43 17.08 28.92
CA GLN A 327 -16.28 17.89 27.71
C GLN A 327 -16.40 17.07 26.42
N TYR A 328 -15.86 15.85 26.39
CA TYR A 328 -15.72 15.06 25.15
C TYR A 328 -16.60 13.80 25.11
N GLY A 329 -17.24 13.41 26.23
CA GLY A 329 -18.19 12.30 26.28
C GLY A 329 -17.64 10.93 25.85
N GLN A 330 -16.31 10.78 25.79
CA GLN A 330 -15.66 9.53 25.40
C GLN A 330 -15.82 8.52 26.54
N LYS A 331 -16.11 7.25 26.21
CA LYS A 331 -16.11 6.14 27.16
C LYS A 331 -14.77 5.42 27.13
#